data_AF-A0A8C2IG34-F1
#
_entry.id   AF-A0A8C2IG34-F1
#
_cell.length_a   1.000
_cell.length_b   1.000
_cell.length_c   1.000
_cell.angle_alpha   90.00
_cell.angle_beta   90.00
_cell.angle_gamma   90.00
#
_symmetry.space_group_name_H-M   'P 1'
#
loop_
_entity.id
_entity.type
_entity.pdbx_description
1 polymer ?
#
loop_
_entity_poly.entity_id
_entity_poly.type
_entity_poly.pdbx_seq_one_letter_code
_entity_poly.pdbx_strand_id
1 'polypeptide(L)'
;MQQPVSDFLNTRGSKQFCLTMATFLVLTLLTLWSFSSPVQAEIFTSIGQMTDLIFAERELVQSLKEYIEAEELKLEAVKSWADKLDLLTRASTSDPEGFLAHPVNAYKLMKRLNTEWSELESLVLQDPSDGFISNMSVHRQYFPDEEDEKGAAKALLRLQDTYKLDSESFSKGKLPGVRYNAELTVDDCFDMGKLAYNENDYYHSVLWMQQALRQMDSGEDAKTLKADILDYLSYSVYQMGDLPRAIELTRRLVAIDPSHQRAGTNLRYFERLLSKELRDLGRSQQEPADERPIQLDTYERPKDYLPEREVYEALCRGEGVKMTPKRLSRLFCRYQDGNRNPRLLLKPMKEEDEWDSPHIVRFLEALSDEEIEKIKELAKPNLARATVRDPNTGVLTVAHYRVSKSAWLEGEDDPVIARVNQRIEDVTGLSVNTAELLQVTHPKYSRTSHTHRQSVLSIGFSLTPYHIINHIICIISHIIIYHMLYHITVECTYQINNINAII
;
A
#
# COMPACT_ATOMS: atom_id res chain seq x y z
N MET A 1 -70.65 33.28 -51.88
CA MET A 1 -71.12 32.35 -50.83
C MET A 1 -70.06 31.26 -50.72
N GLN A 2 -69.15 31.35 -49.75
CA GLN A 2 -69.25 30.86 -48.36
C GLN A 2 -68.76 29.40 -48.20
N GLN A 3 -67.57 29.33 -47.59
CA GLN A 3 -67.08 28.36 -46.59
C GLN A 3 -66.40 27.03 -47.00
N PRO A 4 -65.49 26.53 -46.11
CA PRO A 4 -64.21 25.92 -46.46
C PRO A 4 -64.08 24.47 -45.99
N VAL A 5 -62.97 23.80 -46.34
CA VAL A 5 -62.55 22.54 -45.70
C VAL A 5 -61.24 22.77 -44.94
N SER A 6 -61.30 22.42 -43.67
CA SER A 6 -60.30 22.51 -42.61
C SER A 6 -59.22 21.42 -42.69
N ASP A 7 -58.02 21.81 -42.26
CA ASP A 7 -56.99 21.10 -41.48
C ASP A 7 -56.98 19.56 -41.41
N PHE A 8 -55.82 18.97 -41.69
CA PHE A 8 -55.18 17.98 -40.80
C PHE A 8 -53.71 17.75 -41.19
N LEU A 9 -52.83 18.75 -40.99
CA LEU A 9 -51.39 18.58 -41.14
C LEU A 9 -50.67 18.60 -39.78
N ASN A 10 -50.14 17.42 -39.44
CA ASN A 10 -48.74 17.27 -39.05
C ASN A 10 -48.28 17.76 -37.66
N THR A 11 -49.01 17.43 -36.59
CA THR A 11 -48.53 17.60 -35.20
C THR A 11 -48.06 16.30 -34.53
N ARG A 12 -48.28 15.13 -35.15
CA ARG A 12 -47.90 13.82 -34.59
C ARG A 12 -46.47 13.41 -34.90
N GLY A 13 -45.96 13.72 -36.10
CA GLY A 13 -44.60 13.33 -36.53
C GLY A 13 -43.48 14.07 -35.78
N SER A 14 -43.65 15.37 -35.53
CA SER A 14 -42.64 16.20 -34.83
C SER A 14 -42.44 15.79 -33.36
N LYS A 15 -43.53 15.44 -32.64
CA LYS A 15 -43.43 14.99 -31.25
C LYS A 15 -42.74 13.64 -31.12
N GLN A 16 -42.96 12.74 -32.08
CA GLN A 16 -42.37 11.40 -32.08
C GLN A 16 -40.88 11.43 -32.45
N PHE A 17 -40.48 12.37 -33.32
CA PHE A 17 -39.08 12.61 -33.67
C PHE A 17 -38.28 13.24 -32.50
N CYS A 18 -38.88 14.19 -31.76
CA CYS A 18 -38.25 14.73 -30.56
C CYS A 18 -38.11 13.69 -29.44
N LEU A 19 -39.11 12.81 -29.27
CA LEU A 19 -39.07 11.76 -28.23
C LEU A 19 -38.00 10.70 -28.53
N THR A 20 -37.78 10.38 -29.80
CA THR A 20 -36.74 9.43 -30.24
C THR A 20 -35.33 10.02 -30.14
N MET A 21 -35.15 11.31 -30.46
CA MET A 21 -33.87 11.99 -30.22
C MET A 21 -33.54 12.11 -28.72
N ALA A 22 -34.53 12.46 -27.89
CA ALA A 22 -34.32 12.59 -26.44
C ALA A 22 -33.97 11.25 -25.79
N THR A 23 -34.63 10.16 -26.20
CA THR A 23 -34.30 8.81 -25.71
C THR A 23 -32.92 8.35 -26.16
N PHE A 24 -32.50 8.66 -27.39
CA PHE A 24 -31.15 8.37 -27.86
C PHE A 24 -30.09 9.15 -27.06
N LEU A 25 -30.33 10.44 -26.80
CA LEU A 25 -29.43 11.29 -26.00
C LEU A 25 -29.30 10.79 -24.56
N VAL A 26 -30.41 10.38 -23.94
CA VAL A 26 -30.42 9.81 -22.58
C VAL A 26 -29.71 8.47 -22.54
N LEU A 27 -29.89 7.60 -23.55
CA LEU A 27 -29.16 6.33 -23.65
C LEU A 27 -27.65 6.56 -23.89
N THR A 28 -27.26 7.55 -24.69
CA THR A 28 -25.84 7.91 -24.87
C THR A 28 -25.23 8.51 -23.61
N LEU A 29 -25.97 9.31 -22.86
CA LEU A 29 -25.50 9.87 -21.58
C LEU A 29 -25.40 8.78 -20.50
N LEU A 30 -26.37 7.87 -20.41
CA LEU A 30 -26.34 6.73 -19.48
C LEU A 30 -25.21 5.74 -19.79
N THR A 31 -24.91 5.51 -21.07
CA THR A 31 -23.77 4.68 -21.47
C THR A 31 -22.45 5.39 -21.18
N LEU A 32 -22.32 6.68 -21.48
CA LEU A 32 -21.15 7.48 -21.08
C LEU A 32 -20.93 7.50 -19.56
N TRP A 33 -22.01 7.55 -18.77
CA TRP A 33 -21.94 7.47 -17.30
C TRP A 33 -21.57 6.07 -16.79
N SER A 34 -21.97 5.02 -17.51
CA SER A 34 -21.61 3.63 -17.20
C SER A 34 -20.14 3.30 -17.53
N PHE A 35 -19.55 3.99 -18.51
CA PHE A 35 -18.13 3.87 -18.86
C PHE A 35 -17.22 4.80 -18.02
N SER A 36 -17.78 5.78 -17.32
CA SER A 36 -17.05 6.68 -16.41
C SER A 36 -17.14 6.22 -14.95
N SER A 37 -16.90 4.93 -14.68
CA SER A 37 -16.51 4.58 -13.31
C SER A 37 -15.14 5.20 -13.06
N PRO A 38 -14.96 6.10 -12.08
CA PRO A 38 -13.62 6.51 -11.70
C PRO A 38 -12.90 5.23 -11.28
N VAL A 39 -11.91 4.81 -12.05
CA VAL A 39 -10.96 3.79 -11.61
C VAL A 39 -10.18 4.48 -10.48
N GLN A 40 -10.64 4.26 -9.25
CA GLN A 40 -9.95 4.72 -8.06
C GLN A 40 -8.63 3.94 -8.02
N ALA A 41 -7.57 4.57 -8.53
CA ALA A 41 -6.27 3.95 -8.60
C ALA A 41 -5.66 3.99 -7.19
N GLU A 42 -5.43 2.82 -6.60
CA GLU A 42 -4.79 2.66 -5.29
C GLU A 42 -3.59 3.59 -5.10
N ILE A 43 -3.61 4.31 -4.00
CA ILE A 43 -2.69 5.41 -3.75
C ILE A 43 -1.29 4.88 -3.41
N PHE A 44 -1.20 3.71 -2.77
CA PHE A 44 0.07 3.10 -2.37
C PHE A 44 0.91 2.60 -3.55
N THR A 45 0.39 2.54 -4.77
CA THR A 45 1.09 1.97 -5.94
C THR A 45 1.95 2.99 -6.71
N SER A 46 2.05 4.25 -6.24
CA SER A 46 2.86 5.31 -6.86
C SER A 46 3.66 6.13 -5.84
N ILE A 47 4.97 6.27 -6.06
CA ILE A 47 5.85 7.13 -5.25
C ILE A 47 5.43 8.60 -5.34
N GLY A 48 4.93 9.04 -6.50
CA GLY A 48 4.44 10.40 -6.70
C GLY A 48 3.28 10.73 -5.77
N GLN A 49 2.25 9.89 -5.76
CA GLN A 49 1.07 10.08 -4.93
C GLN A 49 1.41 9.99 -3.43
N MET A 50 2.27 9.04 -3.03
CA MET A 50 2.76 8.95 -1.64
C MET A 50 3.54 10.21 -1.21
N THR A 51 4.29 10.83 -2.12
CA THR A 51 5.01 12.08 -1.82
C THR A 51 4.03 13.24 -1.60
N ASP A 52 2.97 13.31 -2.42
CA ASP A 52 1.92 14.34 -2.27
C ASP A 52 1.17 14.19 -0.95
N LEU A 53 0.92 12.95 -0.49
CA LEU A 53 0.34 12.67 0.83
C LEU A 53 1.18 13.21 1.98
N ILE A 54 2.51 13.08 1.93
CA ILE A 54 3.40 13.63 2.97
C ILE A 54 3.28 15.15 3.05
N PHE A 55 3.16 15.83 1.91
CA PHE A 55 2.96 17.28 1.90
C PHE A 55 1.58 17.67 2.41
N ALA A 56 0.53 16.92 2.07
CA ALA A 56 -0.81 17.12 2.60
C ALA A 56 -0.87 16.94 4.13
N GLU A 57 -0.22 15.88 4.66
CA GLU A 57 -0.10 15.67 6.10
C GLU A 57 0.58 16.85 6.79
N ARG A 58 1.66 17.37 6.21
CA ARG A 58 2.35 18.57 6.74
C ARG A 58 1.44 19.80 6.79
N GLU A 59 0.61 20.02 5.77
CA GLU A 59 -0.36 21.13 5.74
C GLU A 59 -1.45 20.95 6.80
N LEU A 60 -1.93 19.73 7.00
CA LEU A 60 -2.91 19.43 8.06
C LEU A 60 -2.32 19.59 9.46
N VAL A 61 -1.06 19.20 9.68
CA VAL A 61 -0.36 19.45 10.95
C VAL A 61 -0.22 20.94 11.23
N GLN A 62 0.04 21.75 10.20
CA GLN A 62 0.07 23.20 10.36
C GLN A 62 -1.31 23.76 10.73
N SER A 63 -2.36 23.31 10.05
CA SER A 63 -3.74 23.70 10.35
C SER A 63 -4.19 23.26 11.75
N LEU A 64 -3.74 22.09 12.21
CA LEU A 64 -3.98 21.61 13.57
C LEU A 64 -3.31 22.53 14.62
N LYS A 65 -2.09 23.02 14.34
CA LYS A 65 -1.42 23.98 15.24
C LYS A 65 -2.15 25.30 15.35
N GLU A 66 -2.67 25.81 14.23
CA GLU A 66 -3.48 27.03 14.20
C GLU A 66 -4.79 26.87 14.98
N TYR A 67 -5.44 25.70 14.87
CA TYR A 67 -6.59 25.37 15.71
C TYR A 67 -6.23 25.33 17.21
N ILE A 68 -5.12 24.68 17.56
CA ILE A 68 -4.65 24.61 18.96
C ILE A 68 -4.40 26.02 19.51
N GLU A 69 -3.70 26.89 18.77
CA GLU A 69 -3.43 28.26 19.19
C GLU A 69 -4.73 29.06 19.42
N ALA A 70 -5.73 28.89 18.54
CA ALA A 70 -7.02 29.53 18.68
C ALA A 70 -7.81 29.02 19.91
N GLU A 71 -7.78 27.72 20.20
CA GLU A 71 -8.35 27.16 21.43
C GLU A 71 -7.63 27.65 22.69
N GLU A 72 -6.30 27.73 22.67
CA GLU A 72 -5.51 28.23 23.81
C GLU A 72 -5.84 29.70 24.13
N LEU A 73 -5.94 30.56 23.11
CA LEU A 73 -6.35 31.96 23.26
C LEU A 73 -7.77 32.09 23.80
N LYS A 74 -8.72 31.28 23.28
CA LYS A 74 -10.09 31.23 23.79
C LYS A 74 -10.09 30.79 25.26
N LEU A 75 -9.37 29.73 25.59
CA LEU A 75 -9.27 29.20 26.95
C LEU A 75 -8.66 30.21 27.91
N GLU A 76 -7.62 30.94 27.50
CA GLU A 76 -7.01 32.02 28.28
C GLU A 76 -8.01 33.15 28.57
N ALA A 77 -8.78 33.57 27.56
CA ALA A 77 -9.84 34.56 27.73
C ALA A 77 -10.92 34.08 28.72
N VAL A 78 -11.37 32.82 28.60
CA VAL A 78 -12.34 32.22 29.52
C VAL A 78 -11.79 32.13 30.95
N LYS A 79 -10.52 31.74 31.13
CA LYS A 79 -9.86 31.74 32.44
C LYS A 79 -9.82 33.13 33.05
N SER A 80 -9.45 34.16 32.29
CA SER A 80 -9.45 35.54 32.77
C SER A 80 -10.85 36.01 33.19
N TRP A 81 -11.89 35.60 32.45
CA TRP A 81 -13.27 35.86 32.83
C TRP A 81 -13.64 35.15 34.14
N ALA A 82 -13.27 33.88 34.30
CA ALA A 82 -13.53 33.12 35.52
C ALA A 82 -12.86 33.76 36.75
N ASP A 83 -11.58 34.14 36.64
CA ASP A 83 -10.84 34.80 37.74
C ASP A 83 -11.47 36.14 38.14
N LYS A 84 -11.85 36.96 37.15
CA LYS A 84 -12.55 38.23 37.38
C LYS A 84 -13.89 38.00 38.09
N LEU A 85 -14.65 36.98 37.69
CA LEU A 85 -15.95 36.66 38.27
C LEU A 85 -15.81 36.10 39.70
N ASP A 86 -14.83 35.24 39.97
CA ASP A 86 -14.54 34.67 41.29
C ASP A 86 -14.18 35.75 42.32
N LEU A 87 -13.36 36.73 41.95
CA LEU A 87 -13.06 37.88 42.82
C LEU A 87 -14.32 38.69 43.16
N LEU A 88 -15.19 38.91 42.18
CA LEU A 88 -16.42 39.70 42.34
C LEU A 88 -17.48 38.96 43.16
N THR A 89 -17.59 37.64 43.02
CA THR A 89 -18.56 36.83 43.77
C THR A 89 -18.19 36.76 45.25
N ARG A 90 -16.93 36.52 45.59
CA ARG A 90 -16.43 36.46 46.99
C ARG A 90 -16.77 37.73 47.79
N ALA A 91 -16.59 38.91 47.19
CA ALA A 91 -16.93 40.18 47.83
C ALA A 91 -18.45 40.33 48.04
N SER A 92 -19.26 39.92 47.06
CA SER A 92 -20.72 40.04 47.14
C SER A 92 -21.40 39.03 48.07
N THR A 93 -20.81 37.84 48.26
CA THR A 93 -21.40 36.77 49.10
C THR A 93 -21.06 36.91 50.59
N SER A 94 -20.06 37.73 50.93
CA SER A 94 -19.64 37.93 52.33
C SER A 94 -20.60 38.83 53.13
N ASP A 95 -21.23 39.80 52.47
CA ASP A 95 -22.30 40.64 53.03
C ASP A 95 -23.25 41.11 51.90
N PRO A 96 -24.23 40.27 51.50
CA PRO A 96 -25.08 40.58 50.35
C PRO A 96 -25.95 41.83 50.52
N GLU A 97 -26.53 42.04 51.71
CA GLU A 97 -27.41 43.18 51.97
C GLU A 97 -26.64 44.50 52.02
N GLY A 98 -25.50 44.54 52.73
CA GLY A 98 -24.64 45.72 52.76
C GLY A 98 -23.99 46.01 51.40
N PHE A 99 -23.64 44.97 50.63
CA PHE A 99 -23.11 45.13 49.28
C PHE A 99 -24.14 45.75 48.33
N LEU A 100 -25.40 45.30 48.37
CA LEU A 100 -26.49 45.79 47.51
C LEU A 100 -27.09 47.12 47.97
N ALA A 101 -26.91 47.51 49.23
CA ALA A 101 -27.31 48.83 49.73
C ALA A 101 -26.59 49.99 49.00
N HIS A 102 -25.44 49.73 48.37
CA HIS A 102 -24.73 50.69 47.53
C HIS A 102 -25.27 50.67 46.08
N PRO A 103 -25.91 51.74 45.57
CA PRO A 103 -26.57 51.74 44.26
C PRO A 103 -25.68 51.35 43.06
N VAL A 104 -24.37 51.67 43.12
CA VAL A 104 -23.41 51.27 42.06
C VAL A 104 -23.20 49.76 42.03
N ASN A 105 -23.19 49.10 43.18
CA ASN A 105 -23.00 47.65 43.27
C ASN A 105 -24.24 46.91 42.75
N ALA A 106 -25.45 47.40 43.09
CA ALA A 106 -26.70 46.89 42.54
C ALA A 106 -26.74 47.01 41.00
N TYR A 107 -26.37 48.19 40.46
CA TYR A 107 -26.26 48.38 39.00
C TYR A 107 -25.22 47.43 38.36
N LYS A 108 -24.03 47.30 38.96
CA LYS A 108 -22.97 46.42 38.44
C LYS A 108 -23.37 44.95 38.45
N LEU A 109 -24.11 44.49 39.46
CA LEU A 109 -24.67 43.12 39.48
C LEU A 109 -25.70 42.92 38.36
N MET A 110 -26.64 43.85 38.20
CA MET A 110 -27.66 43.78 37.14
C MET A 110 -27.02 43.76 35.75
N LYS A 111 -26.06 44.66 35.48
CA LYS A 111 -25.30 44.66 34.22
C LYS A 111 -24.56 43.35 34.00
N ARG A 112 -23.92 42.81 35.05
CA ARG A 112 -23.16 41.56 34.95
C ARG A 112 -24.05 40.41 34.53
N LEU A 113 -25.17 40.20 35.23
CA LEU A 113 -26.12 39.11 34.93
C LEU A 113 -26.86 39.28 33.61
N ASN A 114 -27.16 40.52 33.19
CA ASN A 114 -27.91 40.78 31.96
C ASN A 114 -27.05 40.85 30.69
N THR A 115 -25.77 41.19 30.80
CA THR A 115 -24.92 41.48 29.62
C THR A 115 -23.59 40.76 29.68
N GLU A 116 -22.82 40.89 30.77
CA GLU A 116 -21.47 40.31 30.84
C GLU A 116 -21.50 38.76 30.80
N TRP A 117 -22.51 38.12 31.39
CA TRP A 117 -22.69 36.66 31.29
C TRP A 117 -23.06 36.18 29.88
N SER A 118 -23.87 36.94 29.14
CA SER A 118 -24.21 36.62 27.75
C SER A 118 -23.01 36.77 26.81
N GLU A 119 -22.13 37.74 27.07
CA GLU A 119 -20.85 37.89 26.35
C GLU A 119 -19.93 36.67 26.60
N LEU A 120 -19.85 36.20 27.85
CA LEU A 120 -19.10 34.98 28.18
C LEU A 120 -19.71 33.74 27.51
N GLU A 121 -21.04 33.60 27.52
CA GLU A 121 -21.74 32.51 26.82
C GLU A 121 -21.38 32.50 25.32
N SER A 122 -21.42 33.67 24.67
CA SER A 122 -21.01 33.82 23.26
C SER A 122 -19.56 33.40 23.02
N LEU A 123 -18.63 33.77 23.90
CA LEU A 123 -17.23 33.34 23.81
C LEU A 123 -17.08 31.83 23.98
N VAL A 124 -17.79 31.22 24.92
CA VAL A 124 -17.74 29.78 25.19
C VAL A 124 -18.27 28.97 24.00
N LEU A 125 -19.35 29.46 23.37
CA LEU A 125 -19.99 28.82 22.22
C LEU A 125 -19.21 28.98 20.90
N GLN A 126 -18.22 29.87 20.84
CA GLN A 126 -17.41 30.07 19.63
C GLN A 126 -16.59 28.80 19.33
N ASP A 127 -16.72 28.25 18.12
CA ASP A 127 -15.94 27.09 17.66
C ASP A 127 -14.78 27.54 16.77
N PRO A 128 -13.51 27.42 17.22
CA PRO A 128 -12.35 27.76 16.39
C PRO A 128 -11.97 26.65 15.38
N SER A 129 -12.70 25.52 15.33
CA SER A 129 -12.35 24.37 14.51
C SER A 129 -12.65 24.51 13.02
N ASP A 130 -13.47 25.48 12.60
CA ASP A 130 -13.96 25.64 11.22
C ASP A 130 -12.84 25.59 10.16
N GLY A 131 -11.72 26.27 10.41
CA GLY A 131 -10.57 26.29 9.50
C GLY A 131 -9.93 24.92 9.34
N PHE A 132 -9.70 24.22 10.46
CA PHE A 132 -9.13 22.88 10.47
C PHE A 132 -10.07 21.85 9.83
N ILE A 133 -11.35 21.86 10.17
CA ILE A 133 -12.36 20.94 9.62
C ILE A 133 -12.51 21.13 8.11
N SER A 134 -12.51 22.38 7.65
CA SER A 134 -12.55 22.68 6.21
C SER A 134 -11.33 22.13 5.49
N ASN A 135 -10.13 22.34 6.04
CA ASN A 135 -8.88 21.86 5.43
C ASN A 135 -8.81 20.32 5.41
N MET A 136 -9.15 19.67 6.53
CA MET A 136 -9.27 18.21 6.62
C MET A 136 -10.24 17.66 5.57
N SER A 137 -11.40 18.30 5.39
CA SER A 137 -12.40 17.87 4.42
C SER A 137 -11.90 17.97 2.96
N VAL A 138 -11.12 19.00 2.64
CA VAL A 138 -10.51 19.18 1.31
C VAL A 138 -9.46 18.11 1.03
N HIS A 139 -8.62 17.75 2.00
CA HIS A 139 -7.59 16.74 1.80
C HIS A 139 -8.12 15.30 1.88
N ARG A 140 -9.17 15.04 2.66
CA ARG A 140 -9.72 13.69 2.90
C ARG A 140 -10.10 12.95 1.62
N GLN A 141 -10.50 13.66 0.56
CA GLN A 141 -10.82 13.04 -0.73
C GLN A 141 -9.62 12.35 -1.41
N TYR A 142 -8.38 12.67 -0.99
CA TYR A 142 -7.14 12.11 -1.53
C TYR A 142 -6.46 11.13 -0.57
N PHE A 143 -7.06 10.88 0.60
CA PHE A 143 -6.49 9.97 1.59
C PHE A 143 -6.58 8.52 1.13
N PRO A 144 -5.63 7.68 1.57
CA PRO A 144 -5.76 6.23 1.41
C PRO A 144 -7.00 5.72 2.14
N ASP A 145 -7.63 4.70 1.57
CA ASP A 145 -8.74 3.98 2.19
C ASP A 145 -8.27 2.69 2.90
N GLU A 146 -9.22 1.91 3.41
CA GLU A 146 -8.95 0.66 4.14
C GLU A 146 -8.25 -0.39 3.23
N GLU A 147 -8.56 -0.42 1.93
CA GLU A 147 -7.92 -1.33 0.99
C GLU A 147 -6.47 -0.92 0.72
N ASP A 148 -6.19 0.39 0.66
CA ASP A 148 -4.83 0.91 0.53
C ASP A 148 -3.96 0.53 1.75
N GLU A 149 -4.50 0.65 2.96
CA GLU A 149 -3.84 0.25 4.20
C GLU A 149 -3.58 -1.26 4.24
N LYS A 150 -4.60 -2.06 3.93
CA LYS A 150 -4.49 -3.52 3.84
C LYS A 150 -3.45 -3.95 2.79
N GLY A 151 -3.42 -3.26 1.65
CA GLY A 151 -2.43 -3.48 0.59
C GLY A 151 -1.00 -3.16 1.04
N ALA A 152 -0.82 -2.11 1.84
CA ALA A 152 0.48 -1.78 2.44
C ALA A 152 0.94 -2.84 3.44
N ALA A 153 0.05 -3.31 4.32
CA ALA A 153 0.34 -4.39 5.27
C ALA A 153 0.73 -5.70 4.56
N LYS A 154 -0.03 -6.12 3.55
CA LYS A 154 0.30 -7.31 2.74
C LYS A 154 1.67 -7.17 2.04
N ALA A 155 2.02 -5.97 1.59
CA ALA A 155 3.35 -5.73 1.01
C ALA A 155 4.48 -5.90 2.04
N LEU A 156 4.27 -5.50 3.30
CA LEU A 156 5.23 -5.72 4.38
C LEU A 156 5.39 -7.22 4.69
N LEU A 157 4.29 -7.97 4.79
CA LEU A 157 4.33 -9.43 4.98
C LEU A 157 5.11 -10.12 3.85
N ARG A 158 4.92 -9.69 2.60
CA ARG A 158 5.68 -10.24 1.48
C ARG A 158 7.19 -9.93 1.57
N LEU A 159 7.57 -8.74 2.03
CA LEU A 159 8.98 -8.41 2.26
C LEU A 159 9.57 -9.28 3.37
N GLN A 160 8.78 -9.52 4.43
CA GLN A 160 9.13 -10.41 5.52
C GLN A 160 9.46 -11.81 5.00
N ASP A 161 8.58 -12.39 4.19
CA ASP A 161 8.77 -13.68 3.52
C ASP A 161 10.02 -13.69 2.62
N THR A 162 10.09 -12.72 1.71
CA THR A 162 11.10 -12.68 0.64
C THR A 162 12.51 -12.63 1.23
N TYR A 163 12.68 -11.81 2.27
CA TYR A 163 13.99 -11.58 2.88
C TYR A 163 14.20 -12.32 4.21
N LYS A 164 13.26 -13.20 4.61
CA LYS A 164 13.29 -13.92 5.89
C LYS A 164 13.51 -12.98 7.08
N LEU A 165 12.80 -11.87 7.11
CA LEU A 165 12.94 -10.85 8.15
C LEU A 165 12.22 -11.31 9.41
N ASP A 166 12.91 -11.29 10.54
CA ASP A 166 12.27 -11.57 11.82
C ASP A 166 11.34 -10.41 12.22
N SER A 167 10.17 -10.72 12.78
CA SER A 167 9.19 -9.70 13.18
C SER A 167 9.76 -8.71 14.20
N GLU A 168 10.75 -9.10 15.01
CA GLU A 168 11.33 -8.21 16.02
C GLU A 168 12.24 -7.12 15.41
N SER A 169 13.20 -7.50 14.57
CA SER A 169 14.05 -6.54 13.86
C SER A 169 13.21 -5.69 12.92
N PHE A 170 12.20 -6.29 12.28
CA PHE A 170 11.34 -5.57 11.36
C PHE A 170 10.48 -4.54 12.09
N SER A 171 9.87 -4.89 13.23
CA SER A 171 9.09 -3.94 14.04
C SER A 171 9.96 -2.82 14.61
N LYS A 172 11.23 -3.08 14.89
CA LYS A 172 12.17 -2.07 15.43
C LYS A 172 12.85 -1.23 14.33
N GLY A 173 12.40 -1.34 13.08
CA GLY A 173 12.98 -0.62 11.94
C GLY A 173 14.44 -0.96 11.66
N LYS A 174 14.95 -2.12 12.14
CA LYS A 174 16.35 -2.54 11.99
C LYS A 174 16.56 -3.21 10.63
N LEU A 175 16.36 -2.43 9.57
CA LEU A 175 16.59 -2.87 8.19
C LEU A 175 17.97 -2.41 7.70
N PRO A 176 18.71 -3.23 6.94
CA PRO A 176 19.99 -2.81 6.36
C PRO A 176 19.81 -1.63 5.39
N GLY A 177 20.70 -0.64 5.46
CA GLY A 177 20.82 0.41 4.43
C GLY A 177 19.76 1.52 4.48
N VAL A 178 18.88 1.54 5.47
CA VAL A 178 17.93 2.65 5.67
C VAL A 178 18.52 3.75 6.56
N ARG A 179 18.24 5.01 6.20
CA ARG A 179 18.67 6.20 6.98
C ARG A 179 17.62 6.65 8.00
N TYR A 180 16.37 6.27 7.78
CA TYR A 180 15.23 6.65 8.58
C TYR A 180 14.55 5.37 9.04
N ASN A 181 14.47 5.20 10.36
CA ASN A 181 13.85 4.04 10.98
C ASN A 181 12.49 4.48 11.53
N ALA A 182 11.47 3.71 11.22
CA ALA A 182 10.18 3.75 11.91
C ALA A 182 10.07 2.49 12.75
N GLU A 183 9.40 2.61 13.89
CA GLU A 183 9.10 1.50 14.78
C GLU A 183 7.60 1.23 14.71
N LEU A 184 7.23 -0.04 14.72
CA LEU A 184 5.85 -0.51 14.82
C LEU A 184 5.53 -0.72 16.30
N THR A 185 4.46 -0.08 16.75
CA THR A 185 3.93 -0.18 18.11
C THR A 185 3.29 -1.54 18.36
N VAL A 186 2.90 -1.79 19.62
CA VAL A 186 2.11 -2.98 20.00
C VAL A 186 0.82 -3.06 19.19
N ASP A 187 0.13 -1.93 19.02
CA ASP A 187 -1.13 -1.84 18.28
C ASP A 187 -0.90 -2.13 16.78
N ASP A 188 0.16 -1.60 16.17
CA ASP A 188 0.54 -1.89 14.77
C ASP A 188 0.84 -3.39 14.56
N CYS A 189 1.58 -4.00 15.49
CA CYS A 189 1.89 -5.44 15.44
C CYS A 189 0.63 -6.29 15.60
N PHE A 190 -0.30 -5.88 16.45
CA PHE A 190 -1.60 -6.54 16.61
C PHE A 190 -2.44 -6.45 15.34
N ASP A 191 -2.52 -5.27 14.72
CA ASP A 191 -3.28 -5.06 13.48
C ASP A 191 -2.70 -5.89 12.31
N MET A 192 -1.37 -5.95 12.19
CA MET A 192 -0.69 -6.85 11.23
C MET A 192 -1.05 -8.32 11.47
N GLY A 193 -1.00 -8.78 12.72
CA GLY A 193 -1.34 -10.16 13.09
C GLY A 193 -2.82 -10.50 12.86
N LYS A 194 -3.71 -9.53 13.09
CA LYS A 194 -5.16 -9.66 12.90
C LYS A 194 -5.54 -9.65 11.43
N LEU A 195 -4.87 -8.83 10.62
CA LEU A 195 -5.01 -8.84 9.17
C LEU A 195 -4.61 -10.22 8.60
N ALA A 196 -3.45 -10.75 9.01
CA ALA A 196 -3.00 -12.08 8.61
C ALA A 196 -4.00 -13.17 9.03
N TYR A 197 -4.51 -13.10 10.27
CA TYR A 197 -5.53 -14.02 10.79
C TYR A 197 -6.79 -14.04 9.91
N ASN A 198 -7.32 -12.86 9.56
CA ASN A 198 -8.54 -12.72 8.78
C ASN A 198 -8.39 -13.26 7.35
N GLU A 199 -7.16 -13.29 6.83
CA GLU A 199 -6.82 -13.88 5.53
C GLU A 199 -6.49 -15.38 5.62
N ASN A 200 -6.62 -16.00 6.80
CA ASN A 200 -6.23 -17.38 7.12
C ASN A 200 -4.72 -17.65 7.00
N ASP A 201 -3.91 -16.60 7.05
CA ASP A 201 -2.45 -16.68 7.13
C ASP A 201 -2.04 -16.81 8.61
N TYR A 202 -2.27 -17.99 9.16
CA TYR A 202 -1.96 -18.26 10.57
C TYR A 202 -0.45 -18.24 10.85
N TYR A 203 0.38 -18.52 9.85
CA TYR A 203 1.83 -18.43 9.97
C TYR A 203 2.27 -17.00 10.32
N HIS A 204 1.87 -16.00 9.53
CA HIS A 204 2.19 -14.61 9.85
C HIS A 204 1.43 -14.10 11.07
N SER A 205 0.18 -14.54 11.28
CA SER A 205 -0.59 -14.15 12.46
C SER A 205 0.13 -14.51 13.75
N VAL A 206 0.69 -15.72 13.84
CA VAL A 206 1.47 -16.14 15.01
C VAL A 206 2.69 -15.25 15.24
N LEU A 207 3.48 -14.97 14.18
CA LEU A 207 4.70 -14.18 14.30
C LEU A 207 4.42 -12.77 14.81
N TRP A 208 3.39 -12.11 14.27
CA TRP A 208 3.04 -10.73 14.63
C TRP A 208 2.31 -10.63 15.96
N MET A 209 1.41 -11.57 16.28
CA MET A 209 0.77 -11.61 17.60
C MET A 209 1.77 -11.88 18.72
N GLN A 210 2.76 -12.76 18.49
CA GLN A 210 3.83 -12.95 19.46
C GLN A 210 4.68 -11.69 19.62
N GLN A 211 4.96 -10.98 18.53
CA GLN A 211 5.73 -9.74 18.60
C GLN A 211 4.98 -8.65 19.38
N ALA A 212 3.67 -8.49 19.16
CA ALA A 212 2.82 -7.60 19.95
C ALA A 212 2.84 -7.98 21.44
N LEU A 213 2.69 -9.27 21.75
CA LEU A 213 2.75 -9.77 23.13
C LEU A 213 4.11 -9.47 23.80
N ARG A 214 5.20 -9.67 23.06
CA ARG A 214 6.56 -9.40 23.54
C ARG A 214 6.82 -7.93 23.82
N GLN A 215 6.36 -7.03 22.94
CA GLN A 215 6.47 -5.58 23.14
C GLN A 215 5.66 -5.15 24.37
N MET A 216 4.43 -5.64 24.52
CA MET A 216 3.59 -5.39 25.68
C MET A 216 4.22 -5.92 26.98
N ASP A 217 4.80 -7.11 26.96
CA ASP A 217 5.53 -7.68 28.10
C ASP A 217 6.80 -6.90 28.47
N SER A 218 7.36 -6.14 27.53
CA SER A 218 8.48 -5.23 27.79
C SER A 218 8.07 -3.88 28.40
N GLY A 219 6.77 -3.65 28.58
CA GLY A 219 6.22 -2.46 29.24
C GLY A 219 5.81 -1.34 28.28
N GLU A 220 5.64 -1.63 26.99
CA GLU A 220 5.11 -0.65 26.03
C GLU A 220 3.59 -0.46 26.22
N ASP A 221 3.16 0.80 26.29
CA ASP A 221 1.75 1.15 26.42
C ASP A 221 1.00 0.85 25.12
N ALA A 222 -0.19 0.24 25.24
CA ALA A 222 -1.02 -0.14 24.11
C ALA A 222 -2.51 0.08 24.42
N LYS A 223 -3.31 0.36 23.39
CA LYS A 223 -4.77 0.37 23.52
C LYS A 223 -5.34 -1.06 23.52
N THR A 224 -4.70 -1.96 22.80
CA THR A 224 -5.08 -3.37 22.69
C THR A 224 -4.91 -4.10 24.02
N LEU A 225 -5.88 -4.94 24.38
CA LEU A 225 -5.79 -5.74 25.59
C LEU A 225 -4.93 -6.99 25.36
N LYS A 226 -4.11 -7.34 26.35
CA LYS A 226 -3.32 -8.59 26.35
C LYS A 226 -4.17 -9.83 26.09
N ALA A 227 -5.41 -9.84 26.58
CA ALA A 227 -6.38 -10.91 26.38
C ALA A 227 -6.70 -11.11 24.89
N ASP A 228 -6.89 -10.03 24.13
CA ASP A 228 -7.19 -10.11 22.69
C ASP A 228 -6.02 -10.73 21.93
N ILE A 229 -4.79 -10.30 22.21
CA ILE A 229 -3.58 -10.86 21.58
C ILE A 229 -3.47 -12.36 21.85
N LEU A 230 -3.68 -12.80 23.10
CA LEU A 230 -3.61 -14.22 23.48
C LEU A 230 -4.71 -15.06 22.83
N ASP A 231 -5.90 -14.49 22.62
CA ASP A 231 -6.99 -15.19 21.95
C ASP A 231 -6.64 -15.49 20.48
N TYR A 232 -6.23 -14.48 19.72
CA TYR A 232 -5.78 -14.66 18.33
C TYR A 232 -4.54 -15.56 18.23
N LEU A 233 -3.55 -15.36 19.11
CA LEU A 233 -2.32 -16.14 19.10
C LEU A 233 -2.60 -17.61 19.41
N SER A 234 -3.39 -17.92 20.44
CA SER A 234 -3.68 -19.32 20.82
C SER A 234 -4.40 -20.09 19.73
N TYR A 235 -5.36 -19.46 19.04
CA TYR A 235 -6.04 -20.09 17.91
C TYR A 235 -5.10 -20.26 16.71
N SER A 236 -4.29 -19.26 16.38
CA SER A 236 -3.38 -19.34 15.23
C SER A 236 -2.31 -20.41 15.45
N VAL A 237 -1.77 -20.52 16.66
CA VAL A 237 -0.84 -21.60 17.05
C VAL A 237 -1.50 -22.98 16.94
N TYR A 238 -2.77 -23.11 17.35
CA TYR A 238 -3.54 -24.34 17.14
C TYR A 238 -3.70 -24.68 15.66
N GLN A 239 -3.98 -23.70 14.79
CA GLN A 239 -4.10 -23.90 13.34
C GLN A 239 -2.77 -24.33 12.70
N MET A 240 -1.63 -23.90 13.27
CA MET A 240 -0.30 -24.37 12.86
C MET A 240 0.05 -25.77 13.41
N GLY A 241 -0.85 -26.41 14.16
CA GLY A 241 -0.69 -27.78 14.66
C GLY A 241 0.01 -27.92 16.01
N ASP A 242 0.42 -26.83 16.66
CA ASP A 242 1.08 -26.86 17.97
C ASP A 242 0.06 -26.81 19.11
N LEU A 243 -0.62 -27.94 19.30
CA LEU A 243 -1.67 -28.09 20.30
C LEU A 243 -1.17 -27.88 21.75
N PRO A 244 0.00 -28.39 22.18
CA PRO A 244 0.52 -28.15 23.52
C PRO A 244 0.70 -26.65 23.82
N ARG A 245 1.29 -25.89 22.89
CA ARG A 245 1.50 -24.45 23.08
C ARG A 245 0.18 -23.66 23.02
N ALA A 246 -0.75 -24.05 22.15
CA ALA A 246 -2.09 -23.44 22.12
C ALA A 246 -2.81 -23.56 23.46
N ILE A 247 -2.77 -24.74 24.09
CA ILE A 247 -3.34 -24.97 25.43
C ILE A 247 -2.71 -24.05 26.48
N GLU A 248 -1.38 -23.93 26.48
CA GLU A 248 -0.66 -23.08 27.43
C GLU A 248 -1.02 -21.60 27.25
N LEU A 249 -1.08 -21.12 26.00
CA LEU A 249 -1.52 -19.76 25.70
C LEU A 249 -2.97 -19.51 26.14
N THR A 250 -3.88 -20.47 25.92
CA THR A 250 -5.27 -20.35 26.39
C THR A 250 -5.37 -20.40 27.92
N ARG A 251 -4.52 -21.14 28.62
CA ARG A 251 -4.45 -21.11 30.09
C ARG A 251 -4.02 -19.74 30.61
N ARG A 252 -3.04 -19.11 29.97
CA ARG A 252 -2.63 -17.73 30.28
C ARG A 252 -3.77 -16.74 30.03
N LEU A 253 -4.52 -16.90 28.94
CA LEU A 253 -5.70 -16.09 28.66
C LEU A 253 -6.76 -16.23 29.76
N VAL A 254 -7.12 -17.45 30.15
CA VAL A 254 -8.10 -17.71 31.22
C VAL A 254 -7.63 -17.16 32.57
N ALA A 255 -6.31 -17.17 32.83
CA ALA A 255 -5.77 -16.60 34.06
C ALA A 255 -5.89 -15.06 34.11
N ILE A 256 -5.83 -14.38 32.95
CA ILE A 256 -5.95 -12.92 32.84
C ILE A 256 -7.43 -12.50 32.80
N ASP A 257 -8.24 -13.19 32.00
CA ASP A 257 -9.68 -12.95 31.89
C ASP A 257 -10.45 -14.28 32.03
N PRO A 258 -10.82 -14.66 33.27
CA PRO A 258 -11.61 -15.86 33.53
C PRO A 258 -13.01 -15.81 32.91
N SER A 259 -13.52 -14.60 32.61
CA SER A 259 -14.83 -14.37 32.01
C SER A 259 -14.81 -14.31 30.48
N HIS A 260 -13.64 -14.52 29.87
CA HIS A 260 -13.47 -14.41 28.42
C HIS A 260 -14.41 -15.37 27.67
N GLN A 261 -15.23 -14.82 26.77
CA GLN A 261 -16.36 -15.51 26.14
C GLN A 261 -15.96 -16.84 25.47
N ARG A 262 -14.77 -16.90 24.87
CA ARG A 262 -14.28 -18.05 24.09
C ARG A 262 -13.27 -18.93 24.81
N ALA A 263 -12.51 -18.38 25.76
CA ALA A 263 -11.26 -19.00 26.22
C ALA A 263 -11.53 -20.33 26.96
N GLY A 264 -12.50 -20.36 27.87
CA GLY A 264 -12.85 -21.57 28.60
C GLY A 264 -13.38 -22.70 27.70
N THR A 265 -14.13 -22.36 26.65
CA THR A 265 -14.64 -23.33 25.68
C THR A 265 -13.51 -23.85 24.79
N ASN A 266 -12.64 -22.97 24.28
CA ASN A 266 -11.47 -23.33 23.48
C ASN A 266 -10.51 -24.23 24.27
N LEU A 267 -10.24 -23.91 25.54
CA LEU A 267 -9.37 -24.72 26.39
C LEU A 267 -9.89 -26.17 26.53
N ARG A 268 -11.18 -26.33 26.87
CA ARG A 268 -11.80 -27.67 26.97
C ARG A 268 -11.77 -28.43 25.64
N TYR A 269 -11.94 -27.70 24.53
CA TYR A 269 -11.87 -28.28 23.20
C TYR A 269 -10.44 -28.79 22.87
N PHE A 270 -9.42 -27.96 23.09
CA PHE A 270 -8.02 -28.31 22.88
C PHE A 270 -7.56 -29.46 23.78
N GLU A 271 -7.92 -29.46 25.07
CA GLU A 271 -7.61 -30.55 26.00
C GLU A 271 -8.28 -31.88 25.59
N ARG A 272 -9.49 -31.83 25.03
CA ARG A 272 -10.16 -33.02 24.48
C ARG A 272 -9.45 -33.55 23.24
N LEU A 273 -9.02 -32.67 22.32
CA LEU A 273 -8.24 -33.07 21.14
C LEU A 273 -6.93 -33.73 21.55
N LEU A 274 -6.20 -33.14 22.48
CA LEU A 274 -4.94 -33.68 22.97
C LEU A 274 -5.13 -35.05 23.63
N SER A 275 -6.18 -35.19 24.44
CA SER A 275 -6.52 -36.47 25.07
C SER A 275 -6.84 -37.56 24.04
N LYS A 276 -7.40 -37.20 22.89
CA LYS A 276 -7.66 -38.12 21.78
C LYS A 276 -6.34 -38.50 21.10
N GLU A 277 -5.51 -37.53 20.77
CA GLU A 277 -4.19 -37.75 20.14
C GLU A 277 -3.28 -38.66 20.98
N LEU A 278 -3.23 -38.44 22.30
CA LEU A 278 -2.48 -39.30 23.22
C LEU A 278 -2.97 -40.75 23.21
N ARG A 279 -4.30 -40.96 23.17
CA ARG A 279 -4.89 -42.30 23.06
C ARG A 279 -4.54 -42.96 21.73
N ASP A 280 -4.65 -42.22 20.63
CA ASP A 280 -4.40 -42.73 19.28
C ASP A 280 -2.90 -43.09 19.10
N LEU A 281 -2.00 -42.38 19.76
CA LEU A 281 -0.54 -42.63 19.76
C LEU A 281 -0.08 -43.62 20.85
N GLY A 282 -0.97 -44.11 21.71
CA GLY A 282 -0.61 -45.00 22.83
C GLY A 282 0.31 -44.37 23.88
N ARG A 283 0.30 -43.03 24.00
CA ARG A 283 1.11 -42.27 24.96
C ARG A 283 0.29 -41.92 26.20
N SER A 284 0.90 -42.04 27.38
CA SER A 284 0.24 -41.73 28.67
C SER A 284 0.49 -40.31 29.16
N GLN A 285 1.49 -39.61 28.60
CA GLN A 285 1.91 -38.29 29.04
C GLN A 285 1.97 -37.32 27.85
N GLN A 286 1.51 -36.09 28.10
CA GLN A 286 1.65 -34.96 27.20
C GLN A 286 3.12 -34.51 27.16
N GLU A 287 3.63 -34.23 25.97
CA GLU A 287 4.90 -33.49 25.88
C GLU A 287 4.67 -32.03 26.30
N PRO A 288 5.53 -31.48 27.16
CA PRO A 288 5.38 -30.11 27.61
C PRO A 288 5.39 -29.15 26.42
N ALA A 289 4.63 -28.07 26.52
CA ALA A 289 4.69 -27.01 25.53
C ALA A 289 6.12 -26.46 25.45
N ASP A 290 6.61 -26.23 24.24
CA ASP A 290 7.89 -25.56 24.07
C ASP A 290 7.72 -24.07 24.42
N GLU A 291 8.34 -23.65 25.52
CA GLU A 291 8.27 -22.28 26.03
C GLU A 291 9.19 -21.30 25.28
N ARG A 292 10.04 -21.80 24.38
CA ARG A 292 10.90 -20.94 23.58
C ARG A 292 10.05 -20.03 22.68
N PRO A 293 10.46 -18.76 22.48
CA PRO A 293 9.78 -17.86 21.55
C PRO A 293 9.72 -18.47 20.16
N ILE A 294 8.56 -18.35 19.51
CA ILE A 294 8.31 -18.75 18.14
C ILE A 294 9.19 -17.89 17.23
N GLN A 295 10.02 -18.54 16.44
CA GLN A 295 10.87 -17.92 15.43
C GLN A 295 10.32 -18.21 14.03
N LEU A 296 10.89 -17.58 13.03
CA LEU A 296 10.46 -17.67 11.63
C LEU A 296 10.48 -19.12 11.10
N ASP A 297 11.35 -19.97 11.64
CA ASP A 297 11.52 -21.39 11.28
C ASP A 297 10.81 -22.37 12.22
N THR A 298 10.09 -21.88 13.23
CA THR A 298 9.39 -22.75 14.19
C THR A 298 8.22 -23.51 13.54
N TYR A 299 7.57 -22.91 12.56
CA TYR A 299 6.53 -23.55 11.77
C TYR A 299 6.89 -23.49 10.29
N GLU A 300 6.49 -24.52 9.54
CA GLU A 300 6.60 -24.47 8.09
C GLU A 300 5.55 -23.51 7.52
N ARG A 301 6.00 -22.55 6.72
CA ARG A 301 5.11 -21.69 5.95
C ARG A 301 4.27 -22.57 5.02
N PRO A 302 2.94 -22.36 4.94
CA PRO A 302 2.11 -23.03 3.94
C PRO A 302 2.69 -22.85 2.54
N LYS A 303 2.64 -23.92 1.73
CA LYS A 303 3.12 -23.86 0.35
C LYS A 303 2.27 -22.89 -0.45
N ASP A 304 2.94 -22.02 -1.18
CA ASP A 304 2.28 -21.12 -2.13
C ASP A 304 1.70 -21.92 -3.31
N TYR A 305 0.69 -21.37 -3.96
CA TYR A 305 0.12 -21.97 -5.18
C TYR A 305 1.10 -21.90 -6.36
N LEU A 306 2.12 -21.02 -6.29
CA LEU A 306 3.23 -20.93 -7.23
C LEU A 306 4.47 -21.64 -6.68
N PRO A 307 4.84 -22.83 -7.20
CA PRO A 307 6.04 -23.56 -6.77
C PRO A 307 7.33 -22.75 -6.93
N GLU A 308 7.39 -21.87 -7.93
CA GLU A 308 8.56 -21.06 -8.26
C GLU A 308 8.79 -19.92 -7.26
N ARG A 309 7.81 -19.61 -6.40
CA ARG A 309 7.91 -18.49 -5.46
C ARG A 309 9.06 -18.66 -4.47
N GLU A 310 9.29 -19.87 -3.97
CA GLU A 310 10.41 -20.13 -3.05
C GLU A 310 11.77 -19.93 -3.74
N VAL A 311 11.88 -20.37 -5.00
CA VAL A 311 13.08 -20.15 -5.83
C VAL A 311 13.28 -18.66 -6.08
N TYR A 312 12.22 -17.93 -6.41
CA TYR A 312 12.22 -16.49 -6.57
C TYR A 312 12.69 -15.76 -5.31
N GLU A 313 12.14 -16.11 -4.15
CA GLU A 313 12.51 -15.49 -2.87
C GLU A 313 13.97 -15.82 -2.50
N ALA A 314 14.43 -17.05 -2.74
CA ALA A 314 15.82 -17.45 -2.53
C ALA A 314 16.80 -16.70 -3.43
N LEU A 315 16.42 -16.53 -4.70
CA LEU A 315 17.16 -15.73 -5.66
C LEU A 315 17.32 -14.29 -5.13
N CYS A 316 16.24 -13.65 -4.68
CA CYS A 316 16.25 -12.31 -4.08
C CYS A 316 17.16 -12.15 -2.85
N ARG A 317 17.48 -13.26 -2.16
CA ARG A 317 18.44 -13.30 -1.04
C ARG A 317 19.88 -13.61 -1.48
N GLY A 318 20.12 -13.81 -2.77
CA GLY A 318 21.41 -14.24 -3.32
C GLY A 318 21.74 -15.72 -3.06
N GLU A 319 20.74 -16.54 -2.74
CA GLU A 319 20.90 -17.98 -2.41
C GLU A 319 20.97 -18.88 -3.68
N GLY A 320 20.94 -18.30 -4.88
CA GLY A 320 20.96 -19.04 -6.15
C GLY A 320 22.35 -19.38 -6.70
N VAL A 321 22.38 -19.74 -8.00
CA VAL A 321 23.62 -20.01 -8.72
C VAL A 321 24.50 -18.76 -8.70
N LYS A 322 25.75 -18.89 -8.24
CA LYS A 322 26.67 -17.76 -8.11
C LYS A 322 27.58 -17.60 -9.32
N MET A 323 28.06 -16.39 -9.52
CA MET A 323 29.12 -16.11 -10.49
C MET A 323 30.43 -16.74 -10.00
N THR A 324 30.96 -17.70 -10.76
CA THR A 324 32.26 -18.33 -10.45
C THR A 324 33.35 -17.74 -11.33
N PRO A 325 34.64 -17.80 -10.96
CA PRO A 325 35.73 -17.32 -11.81
C PRO A 325 35.71 -17.92 -13.23
N LYS A 326 35.31 -19.20 -13.35
CA LYS A 326 35.15 -19.88 -14.65
C LYS A 326 34.04 -19.26 -15.49
N ARG A 327 32.90 -18.91 -14.89
CA ARG A 327 31.79 -18.27 -15.60
C ARG A 327 32.11 -16.83 -15.97
N LEU A 328 32.71 -16.08 -15.03
CA LEU A 328 33.18 -14.72 -15.25
C LEU A 328 34.15 -14.63 -16.42
N SER A 329 35.04 -15.63 -16.59
CA SER A 329 35.98 -15.68 -17.73
C SER A 329 35.33 -15.81 -19.11
N ARG A 330 34.01 -16.07 -19.17
CA ARG A 330 33.23 -16.18 -20.42
C ARG A 330 32.45 -14.90 -20.74
N LEU A 331 32.42 -13.93 -19.83
CA LEU A 331 31.68 -12.69 -20.02
C LEU A 331 32.58 -11.65 -20.68
N PHE A 332 32.08 -11.02 -21.74
CA PHE A 332 32.82 -10.02 -22.49
C PHE A 332 31.96 -8.78 -22.77
N CYS A 333 32.61 -7.62 -22.89
CA CYS A 333 32.01 -6.42 -23.44
C CYS A 333 32.36 -6.31 -24.92
N ARG A 334 31.42 -5.90 -25.75
CA ARG A 334 31.62 -5.76 -27.20
C ARG A 334 30.76 -4.66 -27.80
N TYR A 335 31.19 -4.23 -28.98
CA TYR A 335 30.41 -3.37 -29.86
C TYR A 335 29.68 -4.27 -30.87
N GLN A 336 28.37 -4.43 -30.72
CA GLN A 336 27.54 -5.29 -31.55
C GLN A 336 26.95 -4.48 -32.71
N ASP A 337 27.18 -4.95 -33.94
CA ASP A 337 26.68 -4.31 -35.16
C ASP A 337 25.36 -4.92 -35.68
N GLY A 338 24.67 -5.72 -34.86
CA GLY A 338 23.41 -6.37 -35.24
C GLY A 338 23.55 -7.32 -36.43
N ASN A 339 24.67 -8.05 -36.53
CA ASN A 339 25.00 -8.89 -37.67
C ASN A 339 25.08 -8.08 -38.98
N ARG A 340 25.90 -7.01 -38.94
CA ARG A 340 26.07 -6.03 -40.02
C ARG A 340 24.79 -5.28 -40.40
N ASN A 341 23.94 -5.00 -39.41
CA ASN A 341 22.77 -4.15 -39.60
C ASN A 341 23.23 -2.75 -40.06
N PRO A 342 22.73 -2.23 -41.20
CA PRO A 342 23.16 -0.94 -41.73
C PRO A 342 23.08 0.22 -40.74
N ARG A 343 22.11 0.20 -39.81
CA ARG A 343 21.92 1.24 -38.79
C ARG A 343 22.93 1.18 -37.64
N LEU A 344 23.57 0.03 -37.44
CA LEU A 344 24.53 -0.20 -36.35
C LEU A 344 25.99 -0.26 -36.83
N LEU A 345 26.27 -0.18 -38.14
CA LEU A 345 27.65 -0.22 -38.67
C LEU A 345 28.50 0.97 -38.20
N LEU A 346 27.94 2.19 -38.21
CA LEU A 346 28.66 3.41 -37.83
C LEU A 346 28.53 3.73 -36.33
N LYS A 347 27.47 3.23 -35.70
CA LYS A 347 27.20 3.38 -34.27
C LYS A 347 26.75 2.02 -33.69
N PRO A 348 27.69 1.08 -33.49
CA PRO A 348 27.37 -0.21 -32.89
C PRO A 348 26.83 -0.04 -31.47
N MET A 349 26.02 -0.99 -31.03
CA MET A 349 25.50 -0.98 -29.67
C MET A 349 26.56 -1.47 -28.68
N LYS A 350 26.69 -0.80 -27.54
CA LYS A 350 27.56 -1.22 -26.44
C LYS A 350 26.85 -2.38 -25.71
N GLU A 351 27.39 -3.59 -25.81
CA GLU A 351 26.85 -4.81 -25.21
C GLU A 351 27.80 -5.34 -24.13
N GLU A 352 27.24 -5.72 -22.98
CA GLU A 352 27.94 -6.33 -21.85
C GLU A 352 27.27 -7.64 -21.45
N ASP A 353 28.04 -8.73 -21.38
CA ASP A 353 27.54 -10.01 -20.87
C ASP A 353 27.34 -9.94 -19.34
N GLU A 354 26.09 -10.04 -18.89
CA GLU A 354 25.75 -10.09 -17.46
C GLU A 354 25.74 -11.53 -16.92
N TRP A 355 25.38 -12.50 -17.78
CA TRP A 355 25.27 -13.90 -17.41
C TRP A 355 25.52 -14.83 -18.59
N ASP A 356 26.20 -15.96 -18.34
CA ASP A 356 26.57 -16.91 -19.41
C ASP A 356 25.49 -17.96 -19.72
N SER A 357 24.62 -18.32 -18.76
CA SER A 357 23.54 -19.30 -18.96
C SER A 357 22.43 -19.17 -17.90
N PRO A 358 21.21 -18.76 -18.28
CA PRO A 358 20.82 -18.30 -19.62
C PRO A 358 21.64 -17.08 -20.05
N HIS A 359 21.79 -16.88 -21.35
CA HIS A 359 22.59 -15.76 -21.85
C HIS A 359 21.84 -14.44 -21.57
N ILE A 360 22.40 -13.60 -20.71
CA ILE A 360 21.82 -12.30 -20.36
C ILE A 360 22.83 -11.23 -20.75
N VAL A 361 22.38 -10.27 -21.55
CA VAL A 361 23.18 -9.15 -22.02
C VAL A 361 22.55 -7.82 -21.61
N ARG A 362 23.39 -6.85 -21.31
CA ARG A 362 23.01 -5.46 -21.05
C ARG A 362 23.46 -4.59 -22.22
N PHE A 363 22.52 -3.84 -22.78
CA PHE A 363 22.82 -2.79 -23.76
C PHE A 363 22.99 -1.45 -23.06
N LEU A 364 24.21 -0.91 -23.09
CA LEU A 364 24.53 0.36 -22.44
C LEU A 364 24.11 1.52 -23.34
N GLU A 365 23.51 2.56 -22.72
CA GLU A 365 23.05 3.77 -23.42
C GLU A 365 22.07 3.46 -24.58
N ALA A 366 21.24 2.43 -24.40
CA ALA A 366 20.29 1.99 -25.41
C ALA A 366 19.18 3.01 -25.69
N LEU A 367 18.90 3.93 -24.75
CA LEU A 367 17.93 5.03 -24.85
C LEU A 367 18.61 6.35 -24.47
N SER A 368 18.28 7.44 -25.15
CA SER A 368 18.73 8.79 -24.73
C SER A 368 17.86 9.36 -23.62
N ASP A 369 18.37 10.35 -22.88
CA ASP A 369 17.61 11.02 -21.82
C ASP A 369 16.33 11.68 -22.35
N GLU A 370 16.35 12.21 -23.57
CA GLU A 370 15.17 12.80 -24.22
C GLU A 370 14.12 11.75 -24.58
N GLU A 371 14.55 10.58 -25.09
CA GLU A 371 13.65 9.46 -25.37
C GLU A 371 13.01 8.95 -24.07
N ILE A 372 13.81 8.85 -23.01
CA ILE A 372 13.36 8.44 -21.68
C ILE A 372 12.28 9.38 -21.15
N GLU A 373 12.50 10.70 -21.18
CA GLU A 373 11.52 11.66 -20.69
C GLU A 373 10.24 11.66 -21.54
N LYS A 374 10.37 11.48 -22.87
CA LYS A 374 9.19 11.37 -23.73
C LYS A 374 8.36 10.12 -23.43
N ILE A 375 9.00 8.97 -23.25
CA ILE A 375 8.31 7.73 -22.86
C ILE A 375 7.59 7.90 -21.52
N LYS A 376 8.22 8.57 -20.54
CA LYS A 376 7.57 8.88 -19.25
C LYS A 376 6.36 9.79 -19.41
N GLU A 377 6.45 10.80 -20.27
CA GLU A 377 5.33 11.71 -20.57
C GLU A 377 4.12 10.94 -21.13
N LEU A 378 4.35 10.08 -22.12
CA LEU A 378 3.32 9.28 -22.78
C LEU A 378 2.70 8.23 -21.86
N ALA A 379 3.51 7.61 -20.99
CA ALA A 379 3.06 6.54 -20.11
C ALA A 379 2.23 7.06 -18.91
N LYS A 380 2.56 8.23 -18.35
CA LYS A 380 1.91 8.80 -17.16
C LYS A 380 0.37 8.77 -17.18
N PRO A 381 -0.33 9.24 -18.23
CA PRO A 381 -1.79 9.22 -18.26
C PRO A 381 -2.38 7.80 -18.32
N ASN A 382 -1.61 6.82 -18.81
CA ASN A 382 -2.06 5.45 -19.06
C ASN A 382 -1.64 4.45 -17.97
N LEU A 383 -1.01 4.92 -16.88
CA LEU A 383 -0.58 4.07 -15.77
C LEU A 383 -1.79 3.51 -15.00
N ALA A 384 -2.08 2.23 -15.22
CA ALA A 384 -3.11 1.49 -14.50
C ALA A 384 -2.48 0.39 -13.63
N ARG A 385 -3.23 -0.14 -12.67
CA ARG A 385 -2.76 -1.25 -11.83
C ARG A 385 -2.39 -2.45 -12.70
N ALA A 386 -1.23 -3.06 -12.44
CA ALA A 386 -0.79 -4.22 -13.20
C ALA A 386 -1.74 -5.41 -12.98
N THR A 387 -2.33 -5.90 -14.06
CA THR A 387 -3.16 -7.11 -14.07
C THR A 387 -2.33 -8.31 -14.52
N VAL A 388 -2.79 -9.50 -14.15
CA VAL A 388 -2.27 -10.78 -14.63
C VAL A 388 -3.39 -11.56 -15.26
N ARG A 389 -3.06 -12.41 -16.22
CA ARG A 389 -4.02 -13.33 -16.79
C ARG A 389 -4.13 -14.53 -15.87
N ASP A 390 -5.30 -14.74 -15.29
CA ASP A 390 -5.57 -15.92 -14.46
C ASP A 390 -5.38 -17.18 -15.33
N PRO A 391 -4.52 -18.14 -14.93
CA PRO A 391 -4.24 -19.34 -15.73
C PRO A 391 -5.46 -20.27 -15.87
N ASN A 392 -6.41 -20.22 -14.93
CA ASN A 392 -7.61 -21.07 -14.94
C ASN A 392 -8.75 -20.42 -15.73
N THR A 393 -8.99 -19.13 -15.53
CA THR A 393 -10.14 -18.43 -16.12
C THR A 393 -9.78 -17.68 -17.40
N GLY A 394 -8.51 -17.40 -17.63
CA GLY A 394 -8.02 -16.62 -18.78
C GLY A 394 -8.35 -15.13 -18.72
N VAL A 395 -9.03 -14.68 -17.66
CA VAL A 395 -9.47 -13.29 -17.42
C VAL A 395 -8.32 -12.48 -16.82
N LEU A 396 -8.22 -11.21 -17.21
CA LEU A 396 -7.30 -10.26 -16.57
C LEU A 396 -7.82 -9.96 -15.16
N THR A 397 -7.08 -10.40 -14.15
CA THR A 397 -7.36 -10.17 -12.75
C THR A 397 -6.25 -9.32 -12.14
N VAL A 398 -6.60 -8.56 -11.11
CA VAL A 398 -5.61 -7.80 -10.36
C VAL A 398 -4.81 -8.78 -9.50
N ALA A 399 -3.52 -8.94 -9.81
CA ALA A 399 -2.62 -9.72 -8.96
C ALA A 399 -2.32 -8.96 -7.68
N HIS A 400 -2.79 -9.45 -6.54
CA HIS A 400 -2.42 -8.89 -5.24
C HIS A 400 -0.89 -8.90 -4.99
N TYR A 401 -0.14 -9.77 -5.69
CA TYR A 401 1.32 -9.80 -5.65
C TYR A 401 1.99 -8.80 -6.61
N ARG A 402 1.27 -8.02 -7.43
CA ARG A 402 1.87 -6.96 -8.26
C ARG A 402 1.38 -5.59 -7.78
N VAL A 403 2.28 -4.88 -7.08
CA VAL A 403 2.01 -3.54 -6.51
C VAL A 403 2.43 -2.39 -7.43
N SER A 404 2.82 -2.67 -8.68
CA SER A 404 3.25 -1.67 -9.66
C SER A 404 2.08 -1.20 -10.54
N LYS A 405 2.15 0.05 -11.01
CA LYS A 405 1.35 0.51 -12.15
C LYS A 405 2.09 0.22 -13.46
N SER A 406 1.35 -0.13 -14.51
CA SER A 406 1.87 -0.35 -15.86
C SER A 406 1.05 0.42 -16.89
N ALA A 407 1.73 0.95 -17.89
CA ALA A 407 1.16 1.48 -19.11
C ALA A 407 1.69 0.69 -20.30
N TRP A 408 0.93 0.64 -21.38
CA TRP A 408 1.32 -0.01 -22.63
C TRP A 408 1.36 1.06 -23.71
N LEU A 409 2.43 1.10 -24.49
CA LEU A 409 2.64 2.06 -25.56
C LEU A 409 2.83 1.34 -26.90
N GLU A 410 2.23 1.88 -27.94
CA GLU A 410 2.31 1.39 -29.31
C GLU A 410 3.25 2.27 -30.15
N GLY A 411 3.78 1.70 -31.24
CA GLY A 411 4.62 2.46 -32.17
C GLY A 411 3.88 3.65 -32.82
N GLU A 412 2.56 3.58 -32.91
CA GLU A 412 1.71 4.63 -33.46
C GLU A 412 1.48 5.81 -32.50
N ASP A 413 1.71 5.61 -31.20
CA ASP A 413 1.48 6.64 -30.17
C ASP A 413 2.43 7.83 -30.33
N ASP A 414 3.70 7.58 -30.67
CA ASP A 414 4.70 8.62 -30.88
C ASP A 414 5.89 8.11 -31.73
N PRO A 415 6.47 8.93 -32.62
CA PRO A 415 7.67 8.57 -33.38
C PRO A 415 8.86 8.12 -32.53
N VAL A 416 8.98 8.55 -31.27
CA VAL A 416 9.97 8.05 -30.31
C VAL A 416 9.78 6.55 -30.07
N ILE A 417 8.54 6.09 -29.84
CA ILE A 417 8.26 4.68 -29.58
C ILE A 417 8.59 3.84 -30.81
N ALA A 418 8.18 4.29 -32.00
CA ALA A 418 8.54 3.64 -33.25
C ALA A 418 10.06 3.50 -33.44
N ARG A 419 10.85 4.55 -33.13
CA ARG A 419 12.32 4.49 -33.19
C ARG A 419 12.92 3.52 -32.19
N VAL A 420 12.38 3.43 -30.98
CA VAL A 420 12.83 2.49 -29.96
C VAL A 420 12.52 1.05 -30.37
N ASN A 421 11.30 0.77 -30.83
CA ASN A 421 10.92 -0.54 -31.37
C ASN A 421 11.84 -0.96 -32.53
N GLN A 422 12.14 -0.03 -33.42
CA GLN A 422 13.04 -0.30 -34.54
C GLN A 422 14.47 -0.63 -34.09
N ARG A 423 14.99 0.09 -33.08
CA ARG A 423 16.31 -0.18 -32.50
C ARG A 423 16.36 -1.56 -31.83
N ILE A 424 15.26 -1.98 -31.22
CA ILE A 424 15.13 -3.34 -30.66
C ILE A 424 15.21 -4.39 -31.75
N GLU A 425 14.52 -4.20 -32.87
CA GLU A 425 14.66 -5.10 -34.03
C GLU A 425 16.11 -5.12 -34.53
N ASP A 426 16.77 -3.96 -34.58
CA ASP A 426 18.14 -3.85 -35.09
C ASP A 426 19.16 -4.63 -34.24
N VAL A 427 18.98 -4.59 -32.93
CA VAL A 427 19.90 -5.21 -31.96
C VAL A 427 19.62 -6.71 -31.79
N THR A 428 18.35 -7.11 -31.80
CA THR A 428 17.96 -8.52 -31.62
C THR A 428 17.96 -9.33 -32.91
N GLY A 429 17.81 -8.66 -34.06
CA GLY A 429 17.54 -9.32 -35.35
C GLY A 429 16.14 -9.94 -35.44
N LEU A 430 15.25 -9.67 -34.49
CA LEU A 430 13.88 -10.19 -34.43
C LEU A 430 12.88 -9.08 -34.72
N SER A 431 11.77 -9.39 -35.40
CA SER A 431 10.74 -8.39 -35.67
C SER A 431 9.81 -8.16 -34.49
N VAL A 432 9.48 -6.89 -34.22
CA VAL A 432 8.53 -6.48 -33.17
C VAL A 432 7.06 -6.56 -33.61
N ASN A 433 6.77 -6.93 -34.87
CA ASN A 433 5.38 -7.07 -35.36
C ASN A 433 4.55 -8.11 -34.59
N THR A 434 5.22 -9.06 -33.95
CA THR A 434 4.62 -10.12 -33.13
C THR A 434 4.99 -9.99 -31.64
N ALA A 435 5.63 -8.87 -31.29
CA ALA A 435 5.96 -8.56 -29.91
C ALA A 435 4.74 -8.03 -29.17
N GLU A 436 4.76 -8.21 -27.85
CA GLU A 436 3.92 -7.42 -26.96
C GLU A 436 4.25 -5.93 -27.07
N LEU A 437 3.26 -5.09 -26.76
CA LEU A 437 3.41 -3.64 -26.72
C LEU A 437 4.49 -3.23 -25.71
N LEU A 438 5.05 -2.04 -25.89
CA LEU A 438 6.05 -1.50 -24.97
C LEU A 438 5.41 -1.34 -23.58
N GLN A 439 5.80 -2.22 -22.63
CA GLN A 439 5.29 -2.15 -21.28
C GLN A 439 6.15 -1.21 -20.44
N VAL A 440 5.54 -0.14 -19.96
CA VAL A 440 6.15 0.85 -19.08
C VAL A 440 5.66 0.62 -17.65
N THR A 441 6.56 0.24 -16.75
CA THR A 441 6.20 -0.05 -15.34
C THR A 441 6.74 0.99 -14.37
N HIS A 442 5.93 1.34 -13.37
CA HIS A 442 6.30 2.22 -12.25
C HIS A 442 6.26 1.43 -10.93
N PRO A 443 7.43 1.05 -10.36
CA PRO A 443 7.51 0.29 -9.11
C PRO A 443 7.38 1.20 -7.88
N LYS A 444 6.76 0.66 -6.83
CA LYS A 444 6.51 1.32 -5.53
C LYS A 444 7.78 1.60 -4.71
N TYR A 445 8.77 0.68 -4.71
CA TYR A 445 9.91 0.71 -3.78
C TYR A 445 11.26 0.95 -4.46
N SER A 446 11.34 1.89 -5.39
CA SER A 446 12.63 2.31 -5.96
C SER A 446 12.91 3.77 -5.65
N ARG A 447 13.53 4.07 -4.51
CA ARG A 447 14.29 5.32 -4.40
C ARG A 447 15.42 5.23 -3.42
N THR A 448 16.57 5.73 -3.86
CA THR A 448 17.75 5.86 -3.02
C THR A 448 18.34 7.26 -3.17
N SER A 449 18.35 7.96 -2.04
CA SER A 449 19.05 9.21 -1.68
C SER A 449 18.87 10.48 -2.53
N HIS A 450 18.68 11.58 -1.81
CA HIS A 450 18.57 12.95 -2.32
C HIS A 450 19.67 13.35 -3.31
N THR A 451 19.32 13.41 -4.60
CA THR A 451 19.37 14.58 -5.49
C THR A 451 18.74 14.18 -6.83
N HIS A 452 17.72 14.92 -7.24
CA HIS A 452 16.85 14.67 -8.41
C HIS A 452 15.92 13.45 -8.38
N ARG A 453 14.71 13.68 -8.92
CA ARG A 453 13.60 12.74 -8.97
C ARG A 453 13.99 11.49 -9.76
N GLN A 454 14.36 10.41 -9.09
CA GLN A 454 14.54 9.12 -9.74
C GLN A 454 13.23 8.34 -9.68
N SER A 455 12.76 7.91 -10.86
CA SER A 455 11.67 6.96 -11.07
C SER A 455 12.30 5.79 -11.79
N VAL A 456 12.35 4.60 -11.20
CA VAL A 456 12.76 3.42 -11.97
C VAL A 456 11.61 3.12 -12.92
N LEU A 457 11.90 3.14 -14.21
CA LEU A 457 10.98 2.67 -15.23
C LEU A 457 11.60 1.39 -15.77
N SER A 458 10.88 0.28 -15.70
CA SER A 458 11.27 -0.95 -16.41
C SER A 458 10.44 -1.03 -17.68
N ILE A 459 11.14 -1.00 -18.80
CA ILE A 459 10.62 -1.13 -20.16
C ILE A 459 10.79 -2.59 -20.56
N GLY A 460 9.69 -3.34 -20.68
CA GLY A 460 9.69 -4.76 -21.04
C GLY A 460 9.16 -4.99 -22.46
N PHE A 461 9.81 -5.87 -23.23
CA PHE A 461 9.26 -6.47 -24.44
C PHE A 461 9.34 -7.99 -24.38
N SER A 462 8.37 -8.64 -25.00
CA SER A 462 8.28 -10.09 -25.16
C SER A 462 8.05 -10.38 -26.64
N LEU A 463 8.93 -11.17 -27.26
CA LEU A 463 8.86 -11.56 -28.69
C LEU A 463 8.31 -12.99 -28.80
N THR A 464 7.19 -13.18 -29.52
CA THR A 464 6.55 -14.50 -29.71
C THR A 464 6.28 -14.81 -31.19
N PRO A 465 6.54 -16.03 -31.69
CA PRO A 465 5.97 -16.49 -32.94
C PRO A 465 4.81 -17.44 -32.64
N TYR A 466 3.58 -16.98 -32.89
CA TYR A 466 2.31 -17.73 -32.82
C TYR A 466 1.90 -18.26 -31.44
N HIS A 467 0.59 -18.26 -31.20
CA HIS A 467 -0.10 -18.72 -29.98
C HIS A 467 0.44 -20.05 -29.41
N ILE A 468 1.46 -19.99 -28.56
CA ILE A 468 1.86 -20.92 -27.49
C ILE A 468 2.88 -20.15 -26.62
N ILE A 469 2.74 -20.27 -25.30
CA ILE A 469 3.50 -19.60 -24.25
C ILE A 469 4.96 -20.09 -24.29
N ASN A 470 5.81 -19.47 -25.11
CA ASN A 470 7.27 -19.65 -25.06
C ASN A 470 7.90 -18.33 -25.56
N HIS A 471 8.42 -17.52 -24.63
CA HIS A 471 9.07 -16.26 -24.94
C HIS A 471 10.51 -16.53 -25.44
N ILE A 472 10.88 -16.00 -26.62
CA ILE A 472 12.22 -16.25 -27.19
C ILE A 472 13.27 -15.28 -26.62
N ILE A 473 12.91 -14.00 -26.44
CA ILE A 473 13.75 -12.96 -25.84
C ILE A 473 12.85 -12.03 -25.03
N CYS A 474 13.28 -11.70 -23.81
CA CYS A 474 12.73 -10.60 -23.01
C CYS A 474 13.78 -9.48 -22.91
N ILE A 475 13.41 -8.27 -23.31
CA ILE A 475 14.27 -7.09 -23.17
C ILE A 475 13.74 -6.25 -22.03
N ILE A 476 14.58 -6.02 -21.03
CA ILE A 476 14.30 -5.09 -19.94
C ILE A 476 15.27 -3.91 -20.02
N SER A 477 14.74 -2.72 -20.30
CA SER A 477 15.48 -1.47 -20.18
C SER A 477 15.18 -0.81 -18.83
N HIS A 478 16.21 -0.68 -18.01
CA HIS A 478 16.15 0.04 -16.75
C HIS A 478 16.49 1.52 -16.96
N ILE A 479 15.54 2.40 -16.69
CA ILE A 479 15.80 3.83 -16.61
C ILE A 479 16.34 4.12 -15.20
N ILE A 480 17.66 4.06 -15.03
CA ILE A 480 18.34 4.35 -13.76
C ILE A 480 19.29 5.54 -13.99
N ILE A 481 19.04 6.63 -13.27
CA ILE A 481 20.02 7.72 -13.12
C ILE A 481 20.89 7.35 -11.91
N TYR A 482 22.22 7.36 -12.08
CA TYR A 482 23.23 6.93 -11.10
C TYR A 482 23.00 7.38 -9.64
N HIS A 483 22.99 6.47 -8.66
CA HIS A 483 23.91 6.39 -7.49
C HIS A 483 23.61 5.24 -6.49
N MET A 484 24.64 4.47 -6.12
CA MET A 484 24.93 3.77 -4.84
C MET A 484 23.86 2.97 -4.04
N LEU A 485 22.90 2.30 -4.67
CA LEU A 485 22.21 1.15 -4.04
C LEU A 485 21.94 0.00 -5.03
N TYR A 486 22.81 -0.06 -6.04
CA TYR A 486 22.74 -0.88 -7.25
C TYR A 486 22.74 -2.41 -7.02
N HIS A 487 22.96 -2.89 -5.80
CA HIS A 487 23.18 -4.33 -5.57
C HIS A 487 21.92 -5.13 -5.19
N ILE A 488 20.96 -4.57 -4.44
CA ILE A 488 19.88 -5.40 -3.84
C ILE A 488 18.63 -5.46 -4.73
N THR A 489 18.22 -4.33 -5.32
CA THR A 489 17.01 -4.26 -6.17
C THR A 489 17.26 -4.76 -7.59
N VAL A 490 18.48 -4.62 -8.10
CA VAL A 490 18.87 -5.12 -9.43
C VAL A 490 18.94 -6.64 -9.42
N GLU A 491 19.49 -7.28 -8.39
CA GLU A 491 19.56 -8.74 -8.29
C GLU A 491 18.16 -9.40 -8.31
N CYS A 492 17.19 -8.88 -7.54
CA CYS A 492 15.80 -9.37 -7.61
C CYS A 492 15.17 -9.19 -9.00
N THR A 493 15.30 -8.01 -9.62
CA THR A 493 14.63 -7.73 -10.91
C THR A 493 15.26 -8.51 -12.06
N TYR A 494 16.58 -8.73 -12.03
CA TYR A 494 17.27 -9.59 -12.99
C TYR A 494 16.89 -11.06 -12.83
N GLN A 495 16.63 -11.52 -11.61
CA GLN A 495 16.20 -12.89 -11.35
C GLN A 495 14.71 -13.12 -11.65
N ILE A 496 13.86 -12.08 -11.65
CA ILE A 496 12.47 -12.15 -12.14
C ILE A 496 12.43 -12.57 -13.62
N ASN A 497 13.33 -12.04 -14.44
CA ASN A 497 13.40 -12.40 -15.86
C ASN A 497 13.91 -13.81 -16.11
N ASN A 498 14.67 -14.40 -15.17
CA ASN A 498 15.09 -15.79 -15.26
C ASN A 498 13.91 -16.77 -15.17
N ILE A 499 12.82 -16.43 -14.47
CA ILE A 499 11.66 -17.32 -14.35
C ILE A 499 10.81 -17.26 -15.63
N ASN A 500 10.57 -16.08 -16.18
CA ASN A 500 9.80 -15.91 -17.42
C ASN A 500 10.55 -16.38 -18.69
N ALA A 501 11.85 -16.65 -18.60
CA ALA A 501 12.65 -17.21 -19.70
C ALA A 501 12.88 -18.74 -19.56
N ILE A 502 12.48 -19.34 -18.43
CA ILE A 502 12.61 -20.78 -18.15
C ILE A 502 11.23 -21.49 -18.24
N ILE A 503 10.13 -20.74 -18.18
CA ILE A 503 8.78 -21.18 -18.56
C ILE A 503 8.54 -20.77 -20.02
#